data_AF-A0A2C6WLG8-F1
#
_entry.id   AF-A0A2C6WLG8-F1
#
_cell.length_a   1.000
_cell.length_b   1.000
_cell.length_c   1.000
_cell.angle_alpha   90.00
_cell.angle_beta   90.00
_cell.angle_gamma   90.00
#
_symmetry.space_group_name_H-M   'P 1'
#
loop_
_entity.id
_entity.type
_entity.pdbx_description
1 polymer ?
#
loop_
_entity_poly.entity_id
_entity_poly.type
_entity_poly.pdbx_seq_one_letter_code
_entity_poly.pdbx_strand_id
1 'polypeptide(L)'
;MYQFILSRAVVHHIKNLDKAFSETFRVLKEVGIFLIQDRTHEDLDVKASQSNLRVYLYEFKPSLKAYDKARRHSEKRVENCLISA
;
A
#
# COMPACT_ATOMS: atom_id res chain seq x y z
N MET A 1 5.30 11.36 20.02
CA MET A 1 6.23 10.44 19.33
C MET A 1 5.77 9.00 19.57
N TYR A 2 5.82 8.14 18.55
CA TYR A 2 5.26 6.78 18.55
C TYR A 2 6.35 5.71 18.45
N GLN A 3 6.17 4.59 19.16
CA GLN A 3 7.09 3.44 19.07
C GLN A 3 6.83 2.60 17.81
N PHE A 4 5.58 2.56 17.36
CA PHE A 4 5.13 1.75 16.26
C PHE A 4 4.07 2.53 15.46
N ILE A 5 4.20 2.53 14.14
CA ILE A 5 3.23 3.10 13.21
C ILE A 5 2.89 2.05 12.16
N LEU A 6 1.60 1.82 11.95
CA LEU A 6 1.09 0.91 10.92
C LEU A 6 0.36 1.70 9.84
N SER A 7 0.85 1.61 8.61
CA SER A 7 0.12 2.05 7.42
C SER A 7 -0.50 0.85 6.73
N ARG A 8 -1.80 0.60 6.99
CA ARG A 8 -2.52 -0.56 6.45
C ARG A 8 -3.50 -0.15 5.36
N ALA A 9 -3.24 -0.58 4.13
CA ALA A 9 -4.06 -0.28 2.94
C ALA A 9 -4.28 1.23 2.72
N VAL A 10 -3.30 2.08 3.07
CA VAL A 10 -3.39 3.54 2.93
C VAL A 10 -2.45 4.09 1.86
N VAL A 11 -1.27 3.50 1.65
CA VAL A 11 -0.22 4.14 0.82
C VAL A 11 -0.66 4.35 -0.64
N HIS A 12 -1.48 3.46 -1.21
CA HIS A 12 -2.08 3.64 -2.54
C HIS A 12 -3.14 4.76 -2.65
N HIS A 13 -3.50 5.43 -1.55
CA HIS A 13 -4.32 6.65 -1.58
C HIS A 13 -3.49 7.94 -1.56
N ILE A 14 -2.20 7.84 -1.21
CA ILE A 14 -1.32 8.99 -0.98
C ILE A 14 -0.56 9.32 -2.27
N LYS A 15 -0.71 10.54 -2.78
CA LYS A 15 -0.03 10.97 -4.02
C LYS A 15 1.47 11.24 -3.83
N ASN A 16 1.84 11.87 -2.73
CA ASN A 16 3.21 12.24 -2.40
C ASN A 16 3.70 11.38 -1.23
N LEU A 17 4.30 10.24 -1.56
CA LEU A 17 4.80 9.29 -0.57
C LEU A 17 6.00 9.85 0.20
N ASP A 18 6.89 10.58 -0.47
CA ASP A 18 8.09 11.16 0.15
C ASP A 18 7.74 12.05 1.34
N LYS A 19 6.77 12.97 1.14
CA LYS A 19 6.27 13.82 2.23
C LYS A 19 5.57 13.01 3.32
N ALA A 20 4.77 12.02 2.96
CA ALA A 20 4.04 11.22 3.94
C ALA A 20 4.99 10.38 4.81
N PHE A 21 6.06 9.83 4.22
CA PHE A 21 7.05 9.06 4.94
C PHE A 21 7.93 9.96 5.80
N SER A 22 8.38 11.11 5.29
CA SER A 22 9.11 12.11 6.10
C SER A 22 8.30 12.54 7.33
N GLU A 23 7.00 12.82 7.18
CA GLU A 23 6.12 13.13 8.31
C GLU A 23 5.92 11.94 9.26
N THR A 24 5.93 10.72 8.74
CA THR A 24 5.86 9.50 9.55
C THR A 24 7.12 9.35 10.40
N PHE A 25 8.30 9.55 9.82
CA PHE A 25 9.58 9.52 10.53
C PHE A 25 9.69 10.66 11.55
N ARG A 26 9.16 11.85 11.25
CA ARG A 26 9.12 12.98 12.20
C ARG A 26 8.40 12.66 13.50
N VAL A 27 7.36 11.82 13.46
CA VAL A 27 6.57 11.44 14.64
C VAL A 27 7.01 10.09 15.24
N LEU A 28 7.90 9.36 14.57
CA LEU A 28 8.44 8.08 15.03
C LEU A 28 9.55 8.33 16.07
N LYS A 29 9.57 7.54 17.14
CA LYS A 29 10.69 7.55 18.09
C LYS A 29 11.95 7.02 17.43
N GLU A 30 13.10 7.41 17.97
CA GLU A 30 14.37 6.75 17.67
C GLU A 30 14.24 5.23 17.92
N VAL A 31 14.69 4.42 16.96
CA VAL A 31 14.51 2.94 16.97
C VAL A 31 13.04 2.49 16.98
N GLY A 32 12.11 3.34 16.55
CA GLY A 32 10.71 2.97 16.30
C GLY A 32 10.54 2.14 15.03
N ILE A 33 9.41 1.45 14.91
CA ILE A 33 9.09 0.63 13.73
C ILE A 33 7.97 1.31 12.93
N PHE A 34 8.22 1.52 11.64
CA PHE A 34 7.19 1.86 10.67
C PHE A 34 6.91 0.64 9.78
N LEU A 35 5.70 0.10 9.88
CA LEU A 35 5.25 -1.03 9.07
C LEU A 35 4.24 -0.57 8.03
N ILE A 36 4.51 -0.84 6.76
CA ILE A 36 3.56 -0.68 5.66
C ILE A 36 3.02 -2.05 5.29
N GLN A 37 1.70 -2.20 5.36
CA GLN A 37 0.99 -3.37 4.88
C GLN A 37 0.02 -2.91 3.79
N ASP A 38 0.36 -3.20 2.55
CA ASP A 38 -0.52 -2.95 1.41
C ASP A 38 -0.56 -4.16 0.49
N ARG A 39 -1.54 -4.18 -0.42
CA ARG A 39 -1.56 -5.14 -1.51
C ARG A 39 -0.76 -4.61 -2.68
N THR A 40 -0.01 -5.50 -3.29
CA THR A 40 0.82 -5.24 -4.46
C THR A 40 -0.05 -5.25 -5.73
N HIS A 41 0.55 -4.98 -6.89
CA HIS A 41 -0.15 -5.13 -8.16
C HIS A 41 -0.44 -6.61 -8.45
N GLU A 42 0.50 -7.49 -8.09
CA GLU A 42 0.49 -8.94 -8.24
C GLU A 42 -0.63 -9.57 -7.39
N ASP A 43 -0.92 -9.03 -6.21
CA ASP A 43 -2.04 -9.45 -5.36
C ASP A 43 -3.42 -9.31 -6.04
N LEU A 44 -3.53 -8.50 -7.09
CA LEU A 44 -4.76 -8.34 -7.88
C LEU A 44 -4.93 -9.41 -8.97
N ASP A 45 -3.86 -10.17 -9.25
CA ASP A 45 -3.81 -11.20 -10.28
C ASP A 45 -4.02 -12.62 -9.73
N VAL A 46 -4.19 -12.76 -8.40
CA VAL A 46 -4.58 -14.02 -7.76
C VAL A 46 -5.91 -14.51 -8.31
N LYS A 47 -6.08 -15.83 -8.47
CA LYS A 47 -7.34 -16.44 -8.95
C LYS A 47 -8.49 -16.26 -7.95
N ALA A 48 -9.71 -16.19 -8.47
CA ALA A 48 -10.89 -16.23 -7.61
C ALA A 48 -10.98 -17.57 -6.87
N SER A 49 -11.39 -17.48 -5.61
CA SER A 49 -11.66 -18.62 -4.75
C SER A 49 -12.72 -18.21 -3.73
N GLN A 50 -13.29 -19.19 -3.01
CA GLN A 50 -14.22 -18.92 -1.91
C GLN A 50 -13.58 -18.05 -0.81
N SER A 51 -12.26 -18.08 -0.67
CA SER A 51 -11.48 -17.25 0.26
C SER A 51 -11.08 -15.88 -0.32
N ASN A 52 -11.38 -15.59 -1.59
CA ASN A 52 -10.94 -14.37 -2.27
C ASN A 52 -12.09 -13.66 -3.01
N LEU A 53 -13.07 -13.19 -2.23
CA LEU A 53 -14.24 -12.45 -2.74
C LEU A 53 -13.88 -11.25 -3.64
N ARG A 54 -12.74 -10.60 -3.41
CA ARG A 54 -12.32 -9.44 -4.21
C ARG A 54 -12.07 -9.81 -5.66
N VAL A 55 -11.42 -10.93 -5.90
CA VAL A 55 -11.15 -11.37 -7.27
C VAL A 55 -12.45 -11.79 -7.95
N TYR A 56 -13.39 -12.39 -7.21
CA TYR A 56 -14.74 -12.61 -7.73
C TYR A 56 -15.41 -11.30 -8.20
N LEU A 57 -15.27 -10.21 -7.44
CA LEU A 57 -15.76 -8.89 -7.87
C LEU A 57 -15.03 -8.36 -9.12
N TYR A 58 -13.77 -8.72 -9.32
CA TYR A 58 -13.01 -8.35 -10.52
C TYR A 58 -13.43 -9.16 -11.74
N GLU A 59 -13.70 -10.45 -11.59
CA GLU A 59 -14.25 -11.29 -12.65
C GLU A 59 -15.66 -10.82 -13.05
N PHE A 60 -16.50 -10.50 -12.06
CA PHE A 60 -17.83 -9.95 -12.29
C PHE A 60 -17.79 -8.55 -12.92
N LYS A 61 -16.87 -7.69 -12.49
CA LYS A 61 -16.70 -6.31 -12.99
C LYS A 61 -15.23 -5.96 -13.22
N PRO A 62 -14.68 -6.26 -14.42
CA PRO A 62 -13.27 -6.05 -14.73
C PRO A 62 -12.77 -4.61 -14.58
N SER A 63 -13.65 -3.62 -14.74
CA SER A 63 -13.32 -2.20 -14.56
C SER A 63 -12.84 -1.88 -13.14
N LEU A 64 -13.30 -2.63 -12.12
CA LEU A 64 -12.86 -2.46 -10.74
C LEU A 64 -11.38 -2.84 -10.58
N LYS A 65 -10.92 -3.88 -11.27
CA LYS A 65 -9.51 -4.28 -11.24
C LYS A 65 -8.63 -3.21 -11.86
N ALA A 66 -9.03 -2.64 -13.00
CA ALA A 66 -8.30 -1.55 -13.63
C ALA A 66 -8.20 -0.31 -12.73
N TYR A 67 -9.32 0.06 -12.09
CA TYR A 67 -9.36 1.15 -11.11
C TYR A 67 -8.45 0.89 -9.90
N ASP A 68 -8.50 -0.32 -9.35
CA ASP A 68 -7.67 -0.70 -8.19
C ASP A 68 -6.17 -0.74 -8.58
N LYS A 69 -5.85 -1.21 -9.78
CA LYS A 69 -4.47 -1.21 -10.31
C LYS A 69 -3.93 0.22 -10.47
N ALA A 70 -4.73 1.13 -11.02
CA ALA A 70 -4.33 2.50 -11.35
C ALA A 70 -3.97 3.37 -10.13
N ARG A 71 -4.57 3.09 -8.98
CA ARG A 71 -4.28 3.82 -7.73
C ARG A 71 -3.06 3.28 -6.97
N ARG A 72 -2.58 2.08 -7.28
CA ARG A 72 -1.43 1.49 -6.59
C ARG A 72 -0.10 2.02 -7.08
N HIS A 73 0.78 2.29 -6.13
CA HIS A 73 2.20 2.45 -6.39
C HIS A 73 2.84 1.09 -6.62
N SER A 74 3.87 1.03 -7.46
CA SER A 74 4.71 -0.16 -7.55
C SER A 74 5.50 -0.35 -6.25
N GLU A 75 5.85 -1.59 -5.91
CA GLU A 75 6.70 -1.90 -4.76
C GLU A 75 7.98 -1.08 -4.77
N LYS A 76 8.69 -1.09 -5.91
CA LYS A 76 9.92 -0.32 -6.12
C LYS A 76 9.75 1.19 -5.85
N ARG A 77 8.57 1.77 -6.17
CA ARG A 77 8.31 3.17 -5.86
C ARG A 77 8.19 3.38 -4.36
N VAL A 78 7.45 2.52 -3.67
CA VAL A 78 7.29 2.59 -2.21
C VAL A 78 8.64 2.42 -1.50
N GLU A 79 9.46 1.45 -1.92
CA GLU A 79 10.79 1.20 -1.40
C GLU A 79 11.73 2.39 -1.59
N ASN A 80 11.79 2.95 -2.81
CA ASN A 80 12.61 4.12 -3.08
C ASN A 80 12.23 5.31 -2.20
N CYS A 81 10.92 5.59 -2.07
CA CYS A 81 10.43 6.66 -1.22
C CYS A 81 10.76 6.43 0.27
N LEU A 82 10.76 5.16 0.74
CA LEU A 82 11.13 4.82 2.12
C LEU A 82 12.61 5.04 2.39
N ILE A 83 13.48 4.66 1.44
CA ILE A 83 14.94 4.79 1.59
C ILE A 83 15.37 6.26 1.55
N SER A 84 14.62 7.11 0.84
CA SER A 84 14.92 8.54 0.70
C SER A 84 14.27 9.45 1.76
N ALA A 85 13.44 8.92 2.64
CA ALA A 85 12.65 9.68 3.62
C ALA A 85 13.42 9.93 4.92
#